data_AF-A0A066Z0T1-F1
#
_entry.id   AF-A0A066Z0T1-F1
#
_cell.length_a   1.000
_cell.length_b   1.000
_cell.length_c   1.000
_cell.angle_alpha   90.00
_cell.angle_beta   90.00
_cell.angle_gamma   90.00
#
_symmetry.space_group_name_H-M   'P 1'
#
loop_
_entity.id
_entity.type
_entity.pdbx_description
1 polymer ?
#
loop_
_entity_poly.entity_id
_entity_poly.type
_entity_poly.pdbx_seq_one_letter_code
_entity_poly.pdbx_strand_id
1 'polypeptide(L)'
;MPTDQQRQLIMARYGHTDLNDYTAAGHLLWNALVNADLTPRIDQTSAGRAIAIDLPDSTTLWCTEDADVSHLPSDHEAWSVIHFHNPADSGDYLQVYLGPGDLSCETDTAACVSTVAAWIASWTAAGAVARHNTYLTLSKTAAPRDTIRSAWHISWGHPGFDPTNPTTRTEQHAATVIEQSADLPARRGACLACPWEGPIRRDHNTAVEDALDHTHPGWRRLPTIPQGTSGKNAHLLRAYLDAVYPTGWFETGGPLKVYTSTANDRHEPGKARGGGYLVKVYRSSYTPEPKHKQQTLL
;
A
#
# COMPACT_ATOMS: atom_id res chain seq x y z
N MET A 1 -17.29 -15.64 -18.97
CA MET A 1 -15.96 -15.10 -19.32
C MET A 1 -16.08 -14.54 -20.72
N PRO A 2 -15.87 -13.24 -20.96
CA PRO A 2 -15.93 -12.69 -22.30
C PRO A 2 -14.70 -13.16 -23.10
N THR A 3 -14.90 -13.45 -24.39
CA THR A 3 -13.91 -14.09 -25.27
C THR A 3 -12.92 -13.09 -25.87
N ASP A 4 -11.70 -13.54 -26.21
CA ASP A 4 -10.58 -12.74 -26.75
C ASP A 4 -10.89 -11.90 -28.00
N GLN A 5 -12.02 -12.13 -28.67
CA GLN A 5 -12.50 -11.27 -29.76
C GLN A 5 -13.01 -9.89 -29.29
N GLN A 6 -13.46 -9.76 -28.04
CA GLN A 6 -13.81 -8.46 -27.43
C GLN A 6 -12.58 -7.66 -26.99
N ARG A 7 -11.39 -8.28 -26.91
CA ARG A 7 -10.13 -7.61 -26.54
C ARG A 7 -9.39 -7.00 -27.73
N GLN A 8 -9.70 -7.42 -28.97
CA GLN A 8 -8.96 -6.99 -30.16
C GLN A 8 -9.67 -5.94 -31.03
N LEU A 9 -10.96 -5.64 -30.80
CA LEU A 9 -11.67 -4.61 -31.57
C LEU A 9 -11.49 -3.17 -31.03
N ILE A 10 -10.88 -3.00 -29.85
CA ILE A 10 -10.67 -1.71 -29.16
C ILE A 10 -9.28 -1.09 -29.51
N MET A 11 -8.61 -1.58 -30.56
CA MET A 11 -7.19 -1.26 -30.83
C MET A 11 -6.92 -0.33 -32.03
N ALA A 12 -7.90 0.36 -32.61
CA ALA A 12 -7.63 1.24 -33.76
C ALA A 12 -8.39 2.57 -33.72
N ARG A 13 -7.61 3.67 -33.71
CA ARG A 13 -7.98 5.10 -33.61
C ARG A 13 -8.15 5.48 -32.13
N TYR A 14 -7.55 6.54 -31.59
CA TYR A 14 -7.63 7.94 -32.01
C TYR A 14 -6.45 8.74 -31.43
N GLY A 15 -5.84 9.59 -32.24
CA GLY A 15 -4.78 10.53 -31.84
C GLY A 15 -5.30 11.97 -31.81
N HIS A 16 -6.20 12.28 -30.88
CA HIS A 16 -6.67 13.65 -30.64
C HIS A 16 -6.63 13.97 -29.14
N THR A 17 -6.02 15.12 -28.79
CA THR A 17 -5.71 15.54 -27.43
C THR A 17 -6.72 16.53 -26.83
N ASP A 18 -7.82 16.83 -27.53
CA ASP A 18 -8.76 17.89 -27.14
C ASP A 18 -9.99 17.34 -26.40
N LEU A 19 -10.55 18.11 -25.47
CA LEU A 19 -11.76 17.78 -24.71
C LEU A 19 -13.00 17.70 -25.62
N ASN A 20 -12.95 18.37 -26.78
CA ASN A 20 -14.03 18.48 -27.76
C ASN A 20 -14.44 17.14 -28.41
N ASP A 21 -13.68 16.06 -28.19
CA ASP A 21 -13.96 14.73 -28.72
C ASP A 21 -14.57 13.77 -27.66
N TYR A 22 -14.93 14.28 -26.47
CA TYR A 22 -15.52 13.46 -25.41
C TYR A 22 -17.05 13.38 -25.54
N THR A 23 -17.64 12.27 -25.08
CA THR A 23 -19.10 12.13 -25.00
C THR A 23 -19.68 13.21 -24.09
N ALA A 24 -20.96 13.55 -24.32
CA ALA A 24 -21.68 14.47 -23.44
C ALA A 24 -21.68 13.98 -21.97
N ALA A 25 -21.68 12.66 -21.75
CA ALA A 25 -21.52 12.03 -20.44
C ALA A 25 -20.16 12.35 -19.80
N GLY A 26 -19.05 12.20 -20.53
CA GLY A 26 -17.74 12.53 -19.96
C GLY A 26 -17.52 14.02 -19.71
N HIS A 27 -18.13 14.92 -20.49
CA HIS A 27 -18.18 16.35 -20.16
C HIS A 27 -18.93 16.61 -18.84
N LEU A 28 -20.03 15.91 -18.61
CA LEU A 28 -20.79 16.00 -17.36
C LEU A 28 -19.95 15.54 -16.17
N LEU A 29 -19.29 14.38 -16.28
CA LEU A 29 -18.40 13.86 -15.24
C LEU A 29 -17.22 14.80 -14.99
N TRP A 30 -16.56 15.31 -16.04
CA TRP A 30 -15.48 16.27 -15.92
C TRP A 30 -15.88 17.50 -15.10
N ASN A 31 -16.99 18.14 -15.47
CA ASN A 31 -17.48 19.32 -14.78
C ASN A 31 -17.87 19.01 -13.34
N ALA A 32 -18.50 17.86 -13.09
CA ALA A 32 -18.86 17.44 -11.75
C ALA A 32 -17.64 17.18 -10.86
N LEU A 33 -16.56 16.58 -11.39
CA LEU A 33 -15.29 16.41 -10.68
C LEU A 33 -14.62 17.76 -10.37
N VAL A 34 -14.56 18.67 -11.33
CA VAL A 34 -14.02 20.03 -11.11
C VAL A 34 -14.82 20.78 -10.05
N ASN A 35 -16.15 20.70 -10.08
CA ASN A 35 -17.02 21.31 -9.08
C ASN A 35 -16.87 20.70 -7.68
N ALA A 36 -16.30 19.50 -7.57
CA ALA A 36 -15.94 18.84 -6.32
C ALA A 36 -14.50 19.16 -5.86
N ASP A 37 -13.87 20.20 -6.42
CA ASP A 37 -12.49 20.62 -6.16
C ASP A 37 -11.45 19.52 -6.47
N LEU A 38 -11.76 18.65 -7.43
CA LEU A 38 -10.82 17.66 -7.95
C LEU A 38 -10.15 18.18 -9.24
N THR A 39 -8.95 17.67 -9.52
CA THR A 39 -8.15 18.09 -10.68
C THR A 39 -8.09 16.96 -11.72
N PRO A 40 -9.17 16.73 -12.50
CA PRO A 40 -9.15 15.69 -13.52
C PRO A 40 -8.22 16.07 -14.69
N ARG A 41 -7.69 15.06 -15.36
CA ARG A 41 -6.99 15.16 -16.65
C ARG A 41 -7.49 14.08 -17.59
N ILE A 42 -7.30 14.28 -18.89
CA ILE A 42 -7.54 13.22 -19.86
C ILE A 42 -6.30 12.34 -19.93
N ASP A 43 -6.50 11.03 -19.87
CA ASP A 43 -5.44 10.04 -20.01
C ASP A 43 -5.75 9.08 -21.16
N GLN A 44 -4.69 8.57 -21.80
CA GLN A 44 -4.79 7.58 -22.86
C GLN A 44 -4.33 6.22 -22.33
N THR A 45 -5.26 5.28 -22.24
CA THR A 45 -4.99 3.90 -21.81
C THR A 45 -5.03 2.96 -23.02
N SER A 46 -4.65 1.69 -22.80
CA SER A 46 -4.81 0.62 -23.80
C SER A 46 -6.29 0.31 -24.10
N ALA A 47 -7.21 0.67 -23.21
CA ALA A 47 -8.66 0.50 -23.37
C ALA A 47 -9.35 1.72 -23.99
N GLY A 48 -8.62 2.81 -24.24
CA GLY A 48 -9.17 4.06 -24.76
C GLY A 48 -8.87 5.27 -23.86
N ARG A 49 -9.59 6.37 -24.09
CA ARG A 49 -9.45 7.60 -23.29
C ARG A 49 -10.21 7.45 -21.98
N ALA A 50 -9.61 7.92 -20.89
CA ALA A 50 -10.20 7.91 -19.55
C ALA A 50 -10.07 9.31 -18.92
N ILE A 51 -10.95 9.62 -17.97
CA ILE A 51 -10.75 10.76 -17.08
C ILE A 51 -9.93 10.26 -15.89
N ALA A 52 -8.74 10.81 -15.71
CA ALA A 52 -7.81 10.44 -14.66
C ALA A 52 -7.73 11.51 -13.57
N ILE A 53 -7.48 11.12 -12.33
CA ILE A 53 -7.21 12.02 -11.20
C ILE A 53 -5.93 11.54 -10.53
N ASP A 54 -4.89 12.38 -10.57
CA ASP A 54 -3.63 12.07 -9.89
C ASP A 54 -3.78 12.32 -8.38
N LEU A 55 -3.39 11.33 -7.60
CA LEU A 55 -3.43 11.37 -6.15
C LEU A 55 -2.10 11.89 -5.58
N PRO A 56 -2.07 12.39 -4.33
CA PRO A 56 -0.85 12.93 -3.73
C PRO A 56 0.32 11.94 -3.61
N ASP A 57 0.06 10.65 -3.77
CA ASP A 57 1.05 9.56 -3.72
C ASP A 57 1.54 9.13 -5.10
N SER A 58 1.27 9.93 -6.14
CA SER A 58 1.61 9.64 -7.54
C SER A 58 0.91 8.41 -8.12
N THR A 59 -0.09 7.85 -7.43
CA THR A 59 -1.04 6.91 -8.03
C THR A 59 -2.18 7.68 -8.69
N THR A 60 -2.98 6.99 -9.50
CA THR A 60 -4.03 7.64 -10.30
C THR A 60 -5.35 6.89 -10.13
N LEU A 61 -6.46 7.61 -10.12
CA LEU A 61 -7.80 7.05 -10.32
C LEU A 61 -8.17 7.23 -11.79
N TRP A 62 -8.68 6.18 -12.42
CA TRP A 62 -9.24 6.27 -13.76
C TRP A 62 -10.75 6.07 -13.67
N CYS A 63 -11.47 7.04 -14.22
CA CYS A 63 -12.91 7.02 -14.40
C CYS A 63 -13.17 6.75 -15.89
N THR A 64 -13.87 5.66 -16.17
CA THR A 64 -14.25 5.25 -17.52
C THR A 64 -15.75 4.98 -17.57
N GLU A 65 -16.33 5.28 -18.71
CA GLU A 65 -17.58 4.65 -19.13
C GLU A 65 -17.19 3.27 -19.67
N ASP A 66 -17.88 2.18 -19.30
CA ASP A 66 -17.64 0.89 -19.96
C ASP A 66 -18.01 1.04 -21.45
N ALA A 67 -17.10 0.63 -22.33
CA ALA A 67 -17.19 0.57 -23.79
C ALA A 67 -17.94 1.66 -24.63
N ASP A 68 -17.13 2.33 -25.46
CA ASP A 68 -17.46 2.89 -26.79
C ASP A 68 -17.95 4.35 -26.91
N VAL A 69 -17.30 5.11 -27.80
CA VAL A 69 -17.11 6.57 -27.69
C VAL A 69 -18.20 7.40 -28.39
N SER A 70 -19.43 6.89 -28.54
CA SER A 70 -20.43 7.57 -29.37
C SER A 70 -21.89 7.46 -28.92
N HIS A 71 -22.12 7.52 -27.61
CA HIS A 71 -23.45 7.41 -27.02
C HIS A 71 -24.05 8.78 -26.66
N LEU A 72 -25.37 8.93 -26.91
CA LEU A 72 -26.15 10.05 -26.35
C LEU A 72 -26.25 9.87 -24.83
N PRO A 73 -26.50 10.92 -24.02
CA PRO A 73 -26.72 10.77 -22.58
C PRO A 73 -27.83 9.79 -22.19
N SER A 74 -28.76 9.48 -23.11
CA SER A 74 -29.78 8.45 -22.95
C SER A 74 -29.25 7.02 -23.01
N ASP A 75 -28.05 6.85 -23.57
CA ASP A 75 -27.39 5.57 -23.85
C ASP A 75 -26.18 5.38 -22.90
N HIS A 76 -26.18 6.10 -21.79
CA HIS A 76 -25.14 6.08 -20.75
C HIS A 76 -24.95 4.67 -20.18
N GLU A 77 -23.73 4.14 -20.28
CA GLU A 77 -23.32 2.96 -19.53
C GLU A 77 -22.81 3.35 -18.14
N ALA A 78 -22.90 2.43 -17.17
CA ALA A 78 -22.50 2.70 -15.79
C ALA A 78 -21.07 3.26 -15.70
N TRP A 79 -20.87 4.31 -14.91
CA TRP A 79 -19.51 4.76 -14.59
C TRP A 79 -18.75 3.68 -13.82
N SER A 80 -17.51 3.45 -14.23
CA SER A 80 -16.54 2.61 -13.52
C SER A 80 -15.35 3.46 -13.11
N VAL A 81 -15.01 3.42 -11.82
CA VAL A 81 -13.82 4.07 -11.28
C VAL A 81 -12.94 3.04 -10.62
N ILE A 82 -11.70 2.98 -11.08
CA ILE A 82 -10.69 2.05 -10.61
C ILE A 82 -9.44 2.80 -10.16
N HIS A 83 -8.84 2.31 -9.08
CA HIS A 83 -7.55 2.75 -8.58
C HIS A 83 -6.51 1.67 -8.90
N PHE A 84 -5.50 1.99 -9.70
CA PHE A 84 -4.33 1.12 -9.84
C PHE A 84 -3.26 1.56 -8.84
N HIS A 85 -2.84 0.61 -8.01
CA HIS A 85 -1.75 0.86 -7.06
C HIS A 85 -0.42 1.09 -7.77
N ASN A 86 -0.24 0.39 -8.90
CA ASN A 86 0.87 0.55 -9.81
C ASN A 86 0.32 0.73 -11.23
N PRO A 87 0.48 1.91 -11.86
CA PRO A 87 0.00 2.15 -13.24
C PRO A 87 0.62 1.19 -14.27
N ALA A 88 1.79 0.60 -13.97
CA ALA A 88 2.44 -0.37 -14.85
C ALA A 88 1.89 -1.81 -14.69
N ASP A 89 1.08 -2.07 -13.66
CA ASP A 89 0.49 -3.38 -13.38
C ASP A 89 -1.04 -3.31 -13.47
N SER A 90 -1.57 -3.71 -14.61
CA SER A 90 -3.02 -3.75 -14.86
C SER A 90 -3.76 -4.88 -14.11
N GLY A 91 -3.04 -5.76 -13.40
CA GLY A 91 -3.62 -6.93 -12.73
C GLY A 91 -4.19 -6.67 -11.34
N ASP A 92 -3.73 -5.62 -10.66
CA ASP A 92 -4.12 -5.32 -9.27
C ASP A 92 -4.74 -3.91 -9.19
N TYR A 93 -6.07 -3.87 -9.17
CA TYR A 93 -6.84 -2.64 -9.04
C TYR A 93 -7.91 -2.75 -7.96
N LEU A 94 -8.23 -1.61 -7.36
CA LEU A 94 -9.37 -1.46 -6.47
C LEU A 94 -10.52 -0.80 -7.22
N GLN A 95 -11.67 -1.46 -7.29
CA GLN A 95 -12.91 -0.84 -7.76
C GLN A 95 -13.40 0.16 -6.71
N VAL A 96 -13.32 1.45 -7.02
CA VAL A 96 -13.76 2.55 -6.14
C VAL A 96 -15.26 2.80 -6.31
N TYR A 97 -15.73 2.78 -7.56
CA TYR A 97 -17.13 2.96 -7.89
C TYR A 97 -17.49 2.09 -9.09
N LEU A 98 -18.63 1.41 -9.05
CA LEU A 98 -19.23 0.77 -10.21
C LEU A 98 -20.71 1.11 -10.18
N GLY A 99 -21.16 1.88 -11.17
CA GLY A 99 -22.55 2.26 -11.31
C GLY A 99 -23.45 1.03 -11.49
N PRO A 100 -24.70 1.08 -11.04
CA PRO A 100 -25.63 -0.05 -11.13
C PRO A 100 -26.15 -0.31 -12.56
N GLY A 101 -25.94 0.62 -13.49
CA GLY A 101 -26.35 0.51 -14.90
C GLY A 101 -27.83 0.81 -15.17
N ASP A 102 -28.62 1.14 -14.15
CA ASP A 102 -30.04 1.49 -14.26
C ASP A 102 -30.36 2.96 -13.91
N LEU A 103 -29.33 3.74 -13.56
CA LEU A 103 -29.44 5.16 -13.23
C LEU A 103 -29.37 6.04 -14.49
N SER A 104 -29.99 7.23 -14.42
CA SER A 104 -29.73 8.25 -15.42
C SER A 104 -28.27 8.71 -15.37
N CYS A 105 -27.71 9.16 -16.50
CA CYS A 105 -26.35 9.70 -16.58
C CYS A 105 -26.06 10.73 -15.48
N GLU A 106 -27.00 11.66 -15.22
CA GLU A 106 -26.86 12.67 -14.17
C GLU A 106 -26.78 12.09 -12.76
N THR A 107 -27.65 11.12 -12.46
CA THR A 107 -27.70 10.49 -11.12
C THR A 107 -26.47 9.61 -10.90
N ASP A 108 -26.07 8.84 -11.90
CA ASP A 108 -24.88 8.00 -11.84
C ASP A 108 -23.61 8.86 -11.72
N THR A 109 -23.54 9.97 -12.46
CA THR A 109 -22.42 10.94 -12.35
C THR A 109 -22.33 11.52 -10.94
N ALA A 110 -23.45 11.95 -10.36
CA ALA A 110 -23.47 12.51 -9.01
C ALA A 110 -23.02 11.46 -7.96
N ALA A 111 -23.49 10.22 -8.08
CA ALA A 111 -23.09 9.11 -7.21
C ALA A 111 -21.61 8.74 -7.36
N CYS A 112 -21.12 8.69 -8.60
CA CYS A 112 -19.72 8.48 -8.95
C CYS A 112 -18.82 9.54 -8.28
N VAL A 113 -19.10 10.83 -8.52
CA VAL A 113 -18.30 11.93 -7.96
C VAL A 113 -18.33 11.96 -6.44
N SER A 114 -19.50 11.75 -5.83
CA SER A 114 -19.61 11.69 -4.37
C SER A 114 -18.77 10.55 -3.78
N THR A 115 -18.79 9.38 -4.42
CA THR A 115 -18.00 8.21 -4.00
C THR A 115 -16.51 8.47 -4.17
N VAL A 116 -16.09 9.01 -5.32
CA VAL A 116 -14.68 9.35 -5.61
C VAL A 116 -14.16 10.37 -4.61
N ALA A 117 -14.89 11.46 -4.36
CA ALA A 117 -14.47 12.49 -3.41
C ALA A 117 -14.34 11.92 -1.98
N ALA A 118 -15.32 11.13 -1.54
CA ALA A 118 -15.26 10.48 -0.22
C ALA A 118 -14.09 9.48 -0.13
N TRP A 119 -13.85 8.72 -1.20
CA TRP A 119 -12.73 7.78 -1.26
C TRP A 119 -11.39 8.52 -1.20
N ILE A 120 -11.17 9.59 -1.98
CA ILE A 120 -9.94 10.39 -1.96
C ILE A 120 -9.71 11.00 -0.57
N ALA A 121 -10.76 11.56 0.05
CA ALA A 121 -10.68 12.09 1.40
C ALA A 121 -10.27 11.00 2.41
N SER A 122 -10.84 9.80 2.30
CA SER A 122 -10.46 8.67 3.16
C SER A 122 -9.03 8.18 2.89
N TRP A 123 -8.63 8.10 1.62
CA TRP A 123 -7.32 7.64 1.16
C TRP A 123 -6.20 8.57 1.62
N THR A 124 -6.47 9.88 1.62
CA THR A 124 -5.52 10.92 2.03
C THR A 124 -5.49 11.11 3.56
N ALA A 125 -6.55 10.72 4.27
CA ALA A 125 -6.58 10.75 5.74
C ALA A 125 -6.04 9.47 6.40
N ALA A 126 -6.01 8.36 5.68
CA ALA A 126 -5.52 7.06 6.15
C ALA A 126 -4.06 6.78 5.77
N GLY A 127 -3.48 5.79 6.44
CA GLY A 127 -2.10 5.37 6.26
C GLY A 127 -1.13 5.99 7.25
N ALA A 128 0.06 5.39 7.32
CA ALA A 128 1.09 5.81 8.25
C ALA A 128 1.50 7.28 8.05
N VAL A 129 1.72 7.67 6.79
CA VAL A 129 2.20 9.00 6.41
C VAL A 129 1.20 10.10 6.75
N ALA A 130 -0.06 9.93 6.32
CA ALA A 130 -1.11 10.91 6.59
C ALA A 130 -1.29 11.15 8.08
N ARG A 131 -1.41 10.06 8.85
CA ARG A 131 -1.60 10.10 10.31
C ARG A 131 -0.42 10.76 11.00
N HIS A 132 0.81 10.40 10.63
CA HIS A 132 2.00 11.01 11.21
C HIS A 132 2.08 12.52 10.93
N ASN A 133 1.77 12.94 9.70
CA ASN A 133 1.76 14.36 9.35
C ASN A 133 0.67 15.13 10.10
N THR A 134 -0.52 14.54 10.30
CA THR A 134 -1.55 15.11 11.18
C THR A 134 -1.05 15.25 12.61
N TYR A 135 -0.42 14.21 13.16
CA TYR A 135 0.18 14.25 14.50
C TYR A 135 1.25 15.35 14.64
N LEU A 136 2.11 15.52 13.63
CA LEU A 136 3.12 16.59 13.63
C LEU A 136 2.49 17.98 13.64
N THR A 137 1.43 18.19 12.83
CA THR A 137 0.68 19.45 12.84
C THR A 137 0.09 19.73 14.22
N LEU A 138 -0.62 18.76 14.81
CA LEU A 138 -1.21 18.90 16.15
C LEU A 138 -0.15 19.20 17.22
N SER A 139 1.01 18.55 17.12
CA SER A 139 2.13 18.73 18.05
C SER A 139 2.76 20.13 17.93
N LYS A 140 2.79 20.72 16.73
CA LYS A 140 3.35 22.06 16.46
C LYS A 140 2.38 23.18 16.79
N THR A 141 1.08 22.98 16.68
CA THR A 141 0.05 24.02 16.88
C THR A 141 -0.44 24.14 18.31
N ALA A 142 0.27 23.56 19.29
CA ALA A 142 -0.14 23.54 20.70
C ALA A 142 -1.57 23.02 20.93
N ALA A 143 -1.99 22.00 20.17
CA ALA A 143 -3.29 21.35 20.37
C ALA A 143 -3.39 20.76 21.80
N PRO A 144 -4.60 20.55 22.33
CA PRO A 144 -4.78 19.90 23.63
C PRO A 144 -4.04 18.56 23.71
N ARG A 145 -3.42 18.27 24.87
CA ARG A 145 -2.62 17.05 25.06
C ARG A 145 -3.39 15.77 24.76
N ASP A 146 -4.68 15.74 25.10
CA ASP A 146 -5.53 14.57 24.85
C ASP A 146 -5.78 14.36 23.35
N THR A 147 -5.92 15.45 22.59
CA THR A 147 -5.99 15.41 21.12
C THR A 147 -4.70 14.83 20.54
N ILE A 148 -3.54 15.31 20.98
CA ILE A 148 -2.23 14.80 20.52
C ILE A 148 -2.07 13.31 20.87
N ARG A 149 -2.42 12.90 22.10
CA ARG A 149 -2.32 11.50 22.55
C ARG A 149 -3.27 10.55 21.81
N SER A 150 -4.41 11.06 21.36
CA SER A 150 -5.37 10.31 20.55
C SER A 150 -5.00 10.24 19.06
N ALA A 151 -4.04 11.04 18.60
CA ALA A 151 -3.59 11.00 17.22
C ALA A 151 -2.70 9.79 16.97
N TRP A 152 -3.00 9.04 15.92
CA TRP A 152 -2.12 8.00 15.41
C TRP A 152 -0.87 8.64 14.82
N HIS A 153 0.29 8.05 15.08
CA HIS A 153 1.56 8.49 14.51
C HIS A 153 2.48 7.29 14.32
N ILE A 154 3.43 7.38 13.39
CA ILE A 154 4.47 6.36 13.29
C ILE A 154 5.21 6.27 14.63
N SER A 155 5.35 5.05 15.14
CA SER A 155 5.99 4.77 16.43
C SER A 155 7.46 5.16 16.39
N TRP A 156 8.00 5.60 17.53
CA TRP A 156 9.40 6.01 17.64
C TRP A 156 10.36 4.90 17.16
N GLY A 157 11.29 5.25 16.28
CA GLY A 157 12.31 4.34 15.75
C GLY A 157 11.83 3.41 14.62
N HIS A 158 10.57 3.48 14.21
CA HIS A 158 10.08 2.74 13.05
C HIS A 158 10.40 3.45 11.73
N PRO A 159 10.46 2.70 10.62
CA PRO A 159 10.60 3.29 9.29
C PRO A 159 9.58 4.40 9.04
N GLY A 160 10.04 5.53 8.53
CA GLY A 160 9.22 6.70 8.22
C GLY A 160 8.94 7.64 9.41
N PHE A 161 9.44 7.34 10.61
CA PHE A 161 9.35 8.27 11.75
C PHE A 161 10.31 9.45 11.58
N ASP A 162 9.80 10.68 11.58
CA ASP A 162 10.60 11.90 11.73
C ASP A 162 9.85 12.86 12.67
N PRO A 163 10.40 13.19 13.86
CA PRO A 163 9.70 14.03 14.82
C PRO A 163 9.59 15.50 14.39
N THR A 164 10.26 15.89 13.31
CA THR A 164 10.42 17.28 12.87
C THR A 164 9.83 17.55 11.51
N ASN A 165 10.05 16.68 10.54
CA ASN A 165 9.67 16.91 9.15
C ASN A 165 8.47 16.05 8.77
N PRO A 166 7.56 16.56 7.91
CA PRO A 166 6.54 15.72 7.32
C PRO A 166 7.16 14.53 6.58
N THR A 167 6.60 13.35 6.79
CA THR A 167 6.96 12.14 6.05
C THR A 167 6.23 12.15 4.70
N THR A 168 6.86 11.60 3.67
CA THR A 168 6.24 11.35 2.36
C THR A 168 6.03 9.86 2.16
N ARG A 169 5.08 9.49 1.28
CA ARG A 169 4.92 8.09 0.90
C ARG A 169 6.16 7.59 0.17
N THR A 170 6.50 6.33 0.40
CA THR A 170 7.56 5.64 -0.32
C THR A 170 7.00 5.05 -1.61
N GLU A 171 7.82 4.94 -2.65
CA GLU A 171 7.40 4.27 -3.89
C GLU A 171 7.17 2.77 -3.67
N GLN A 172 7.99 2.12 -2.84
CA GLN A 172 7.87 0.70 -2.52
C GLN A 172 7.16 0.49 -1.18
N HIS A 173 6.34 -0.55 -1.10
CA HIS A 173 5.69 -0.97 0.14
C HIS A 173 6.73 -1.28 1.22
N ALA A 174 6.79 -0.44 2.26
CA ALA A 174 7.66 -0.64 3.41
C ALA A 174 6.84 -0.71 4.70
N ALA A 175 7.16 -1.70 5.54
CA ALA A 175 6.46 -1.93 6.80
C ALA A 175 6.77 -0.85 7.83
N THR A 176 5.75 -0.39 8.53
CA THR A 176 5.89 0.47 9.72
C THR A 176 4.83 0.14 10.76
N VAL A 177 4.91 0.78 11.92
CA VAL A 177 3.90 0.68 12.97
C VAL A 177 3.44 2.09 13.31
N ILE A 178 2.12 2.27 13.35
CA ILE A 178 1.51 3.47 13.94
C ILE A 178 1.00 3.15 15.34
N GLU A 179 1.08 4.11 16.24
CA GLU A 179 0.56 3.99 17.60
C GLU A 179 -0.21 5.23 18.07
N GLN A 180 -1.08 5.02 19.07
CA GLN A 180 -1.70 6.08 19.87
C GLN A 180 -1.12 6.02 21.29
N SER A 181 -0.79 7.18 21.84
CA SER A 181 -0.23 7.34 23.20
C SER A 181 -1.30 7.60 24.26
N ALA A 182 -2.52 7.10 24.04
CA ALA A 182 -3.62 7.12 25.00
C ALA A 182 -3.35 6.20 26.21
N ASP A 183 -4.27 6.18 27.18
CA ASP A 183 -4.12 5.43 28.45
C ASP A 183 -3.79 3.93 28.26
N LEU A 184 -4.21 3.35 27.13
CA LEU A 184 -3.75 2.04 26.68
C LEU A 184 -3.15 2.19 25.28
N PRO A 185 -1.83 1.91 25.10
CA PRO A 185 -1.20 2.06 23.80
C PRO A 185 -1.81 1.09 22.80
N ALA A 186 -2.45 1.65 21.78
CA ALA A 186 -3.01 0.94 20.65
C ALA A 186 -2.02 1.03 19.50
N ARG A 187 -1.77 -0.09 18.81
CA ARG A 187 -0.83 -0.19 17.69
C ARG A 187 -1.53 -0.76 16.47
N ARG A 188 -1.07 -0.38 15.29
CA ARG A 188 -1.46 -1.01 14.03
C ARG A 188 -0.21 -1.20 13.18
N GLY A 189 -0.11 -2.33 12.49
CA GLY A 189 0.78 -2.40 11.34
C GLY A 189 0.32 -1.41 10.28
N ALA A 190 1.24 -0.81 9.55
CA ALA A 190 0.90 0.10 8.47
C ALA A 190 1.92 0.03 7.33
N CYS A 191 1.52 0.55 6.16
CA CYS A 191 2.40 0.71 5.02
C CYS A 191 2.86 2.16 4.87
N LEU A 192 4.10 2.37 4.42
CA LEU A 192 4.61 3.68 4.03
C LEU A 192 4.28 4.08 2.59
N ALA A 193 3.94 3.12 1.72
CA ALA A 193 3.59 3.42 0.32
C ALA A 193 2.09 3.67 0.13
N CYS A 194 1.26 2.98 0.90
CA CYS A 194 -0.19 3.00 0.73
C CYS A 194 -0.93 3.28 2.05
N PRO A 195 -2.23 3.55 2.00
CA PRO A 195 -3.04 3.79 3.19
C PRO A 195 -3.39 2.54 4.00
N TRP A 196 -2.86 1.37 3.65
CA TRP A 196 -3.14 0.14 4.38
C TRP A 196 -2.73 0.27 5.86
N GLU A 197 -3.65 -0.18 6.72
CA GLU A 197 -3.49 -0.27 8.16
C GLU A 197 -4.07 -1.58 8.66
N GLY A 198 -3.30 -2.29 9.48
CA GLY A 198 -3.74 -3.50 10.16
C GLY A 198 -4.75 -3.23 11.28
N PRO A 199 -5.30 -4.31 11.88
CA PRO A 199 -6.18 -4.22 13.03
C PRO A 199 -5.49 -3.60 14.25
N ILE A 200 -6.27 -3.11 15.20
CA ILE A 200 -5.74 -2.59 16.47
C ILE A 200 -5.17 -3.75 17.29
N ARG A 201 -3.88 -3.69 17.58
CA ARG A 201 -3.13 -4.61 18.42
C ARG A 201 -2.70 -3.93 19.72
N ARG A 202 -2.66 -4.71 20.80
CA ARG A 202 -1.95 -4.34 22.03
C ARG A 202 -0.47 -4.68 21.93
N ASP A 203 -0.17 -5.81 21.32
CA ASP A 203 1.20 -6.31 21.15
C ASP A 203 1.89 -5.65 19.95
N HIS A 204 3.15 -5.28 20.16
CA HIS A 204 3.98 -4.61 19.18
C HIS A 204 4.43 -5.54 18.06
N ASN A 205 4.87 -6.75 18.41
CA ASN A 205 5.38 -7.72 17.44
C ASN A 205 4.27 -8.12 16.46
N THR A 206 3.05 -8.32 16.96
CA THR A 206 1.88 -8.62 16.14
C THR A 206 1.58 -7.50 15.14
N ALA A 207 1.67 -6.23 15.55
CA ALA A 207 1.48 -5.10 14.63
C ALA A 207 2.57 -5.04 13.54
N VAL A 208 3.83 -5.29 13.90
CA VAL A 208 4.93 -5.40 12.92
C VAL A 208 4.66 -6.56 11.94
N GLU A 209 4.25 -7.72 12.45
CA GLU A 209 3.95 -8.88 11.62
C GLU A 209 2.79 -8.65 10.65
N ASP A 210 1.71 -7.98 11.09
CA ASP A 210 0.63 -7.57 10.20
C ASP A 210 1.18 -6.70 9.05
N ALA A 211 2.08 -5.75 9.34
CA ALA A 211 2.70 -4.90 8.32
C ALA A 211 3.61 -5.68 7.37
N LEU A 212 4.34 -6.68 7.87
CA LEU A 212 5.17 -7.55 7.04
C LEU A 212 4.33 -8.50 6.18
N ASP A 213 3.20 -8.99 6.69
CA ASP A 213 2.26 -9.81 5.91
C ASP A 213 1.68 -9.01 4.72
N HIS A 214 1.47 -7.70 4.88
CA HIS A 214 1.06 -6.81 3.80
C HIS A 214 2.20 -6.47 2.82
N THR A 215 3.37 -6.05 3.34
CA THR A 215 4.44 -5.46 2.51
C THR A 215 5.40 -6.49 1.92
N HIS A 216 5.53 -7.66 2.53
CA HIS A 216 6.49 -8.69 2.14
C HIS A 216 5.85 -10.08 2.13
N PRO A 217 4.88 -10.35 1.23
CA PRO A 217 4.21 -11.64 1.17
C PRO A 217 5.19 -12.82 1.13
N GLY A 218 4.92 -13.85 1.93
CA GLY A 218 5.77 -15.04 2.02
C GLY A 218 6.93 -14.96 3.01
N TRP A 219 7.19 -13.80 3.64
CA TRP A 219 8.27 -13.63 4.63
C TRP A 219 8.25 -14.69 5.74
N ARG A 220 7.05 -15.14 6.15
CA ARG A 220 6.88 -16.17 7.18
C ARG A 220 7.51 -17.51 6.80
N ARG A 221 7.60 -17.84 5.51
CA ARG A 221 8.14 -19.12 4.99
C ARG A 221 9.66 -19.13 4.86
N LEU A 222 10.32 -17.97 4.98
CA LEU A 222 11.78 -17.85 4.89
C LEU A 222 12.47 -18.53 6.08
N PRO A 223 13.76 -18.90 6.00
CA PRO A 223 14.44 -19.53 7.12
C PRO A 223 14.56 -18.57 8.31
N THR A 224 14.62 -19.15 9.51
CA THR A 224 15.05 -18.44 10.72
C THR A 224 16.50 -18.81 10.99
N ILE A 225 17.38 -17.82 11.10
CA ILE A 225 18.82 -18.04 11.30
C ILE A 225 19.23 -17.84 12.77
N PRO A 226 20.38 -18.37 13.22
CA PRO A 226 20.93 -18.02 14.52
C PRO A 226 21.24 -16.52 14.62
N GLN A 227 20.89 -15.90 15.75
CA GLN A 227 21.33 -14.54 16.05
C GLN A 227 22.84 -14.53 16.36
N GLY A 228 23.59 -13.57 15.81
CA GLY A 228 24.99 -13.33 16.22
C GLY A 228 26.09 -13.82 15.27
N THR A 229 25.83 -14.00 13.98
CA THR A 229 26.86 -14.26 12.96
C THR A 229 27.65 -13.00 12.59
N SER A 230 28.18 -12.29 13.58
CA SER A 230 29.23 -11.28 13.39
C SER A 230 30.62 -11.93 13.47
N GLY A 231 31.58 -11.45 12.68
CA GLY A 231 32.96 -11.92 12.69
C GLY A 231 33.34 -12.80 11.50
N LYS A 232 34.27 -13.76 11.70
CA LYS A 232 34.95 -14.50 10.61
C LYS A 232 33.99 -15.20 9.62
N ASN A 233 32.77 -15.55 10.04
CA ASN A 233 31.79 -16.25 9.22
C ASN A 233 30.71 -15.34 8.60
N ALA A 234 30.83 -14.02 8.70
CA ALA A 234 29.86 -13.09 8.14
C ALA A 234 29.68 -13.24 6.62
N HIS A 235 30.75 -13.58 5.90
CA HIS A 235 30.69 -13.82 4.46
C HIS A 235 29.91 -15.10 4.10
N LEU A 236 30.05 -16.18 4.89
CA LEU A 236 29.28 -17.41 4.70
C LEU A 236 27.80 -17.19 5.00
N LEU A 237 27.49 -16.45 6.07
CA LEU A 237 26.12 -16.03 6.33
C LEU A 237 25.56 -15.25 5.14
N ARG A 238 26.33 -14.31 4.60
CA ARG A 238 25.89 -13.51 3.46
C ARG A 238 25.60 -14.37 2.23
N ALA A 239 26.50 -15.27 1.88
CA ALA A 239 26.29 -16.20 0.77
C ALA A 239 25.05 -17.09 1.00
N TYR A 240 24.82 -17.55 2.23
CA TYR A 240 23.61 -18.30 2.59
C TYR A 240 22.34 -17.46 2.43
N LEU A 241 22.34 -16.21 2.92
CA LEU A 241 21.18 -15.32 2.78
C LEU A 241 20.88 -15.01 1.30
N ASP A 242 21.90 -14.72 0.50
CA ASP A 242 21.75 -14.46 -0.93
C ASP A 242 21.24 -15.69 -1.70
N ALA A 243 21.49 -16.91 -1.21
CA ALA A 243 21.02 -18.15 -1.81
C ALA A 243 19.58 -18.54 -1.43
N VAL A 244 19.07 -18.08 -0.27
CA VAL A 244 17.78 -18.53 0.27
C VAL A 244 16.70 -17.44 0.24
N TYR A 245 17.08 -16.17 0.24
CA TYR A 245 16.14 -15.07 0.16
C TYR A 245 15.90 -14.67 -1.31
N PRO A 246 14.69 -14.20 -1.67
CA PRO A 246 14.41 -13.71 -3.01
C PRO A 246 15.38 -12.61 -3.44
N THR A 247 15.70 -12.54 -4.73
CA THR A 247 16.48 -11.43 -5.29
C THR A 247 15.75 -10.10 -5.04
N GLY A 248 16.48 -9.08 -4.57
CA GLY A 248 15.90 -7.77 -4.25
C GLY A 248 15.18 -7.70 -2.89
N TRP A 249 15.14 -8.80 -2.12
CA TRP A 249 14.40 -8.86 -0.85
C TRP A 249 14.88 -7.82 0.16
N PHE A 250 16.19 -7.66 0.32
CA PHE A 250 16.71 -6.73 1.32
C PHE A 250 16.71 -5.29 0.80
N GLU A 251 16.87 -5.10 -0.50
CA GLU A 251 16.84 -3.80 -1.16
C GLU A 251 15.45 -3.14 -1.05
N THR A 252 14.39 -3.94 -0.90
CA THR A 252 13.01 -3.49 -0.65
C THR A 252 12.64 -3.38 0.84
N GLY A 253 13.61 -3.61 1.75
CA GLY A 253 13.38 -3.53 3.20
C GLY A 253 12.84 -4.82 3.83
N GLY A 254 13.03 -5.96 3.17
CA GLY A 254 12.54 -7.25 3.63
C GLY A 254 13.09 -7.68 4.99
N PRO A 255 12.28 -8.38 5.81
CA PRO A 255 12.67 -8.77 7.14
C PRO A 255 13.70 -9.91 7.16
N LEU A 256 14.48 -9.98 8.24
CA LEU A 256 15.37 -11.09 8.57
C LEU A 256 14.89 -11.78 9.84
N LYS A 257 14.60 -13.07 9.79
CA LYS A 257 14.16 -13.84 10.96
C LYS A 257 15.35 -14.41 11.71
N VAL A 258 15.42 -14.16 13.01
CA VAL A 258 16.49 -14.67 13.88
C VAL A 258 15.92 -15.38 15.11
N TYR A 259 16.60 -16.42 15.57
CA TYR A 259 16.26 -17.06 16.84
C TYR A 259 16.67 -16.17 18.02
N THR A 260 15.78 -16.02 18.99
CA THR A 260 16.08 -15.39 20.29
C THR A 260 15.89 -16.39 21.45
N SER A 261 16.57 -16.13 22.57
CA SER A 261 16.47 -16.90 23.81
C SER A 261 15.29 -16.50 24.70
N THR A 262 14.59 -15.41 24.39
CA THR A 262 13.50 -14.85 25.19
C THR A 262 12.19 -14.82 24.40
N ALA A 263 11.08 -15.24 25.04
CA ALA A 263 9.80 -15.45 24.36
C ALA A 263 9.10 -14.18 23.85
N ASN A 264 9.51 -13.00 24.32
CA ASN A 264 8.85 -11.71 24.09
C ASN A 264 9.80 -10.62 23.59
N ASP A 265 10.88 -11.05 22.95
CA ASP A 265 11.89 -10.14 22.44
C ASP A 265 11.30 -9.34 21.28
N ARG A 266 11.41 -8.00 21.34
CA ARG A 266 10.79 -7.12 20.33
C ARG A 266 11.46 -7.27 18.97
N HIS A 267 10.66 -7.25 17.92
CA HIS A 267 11.16 -7.08 16.55
C HIS A 267 11.86 -5.72 16.44
N GLU A 268 13.00 -5.68 15.77
CA GLU A 268 13.84 -4.48 15.74
C GLU A 268 13.79 -3.81 14.36
N PRO A 269 13.20 -2.61 14.24
CA PRO A 269 13.22 -1.86 12.98
C PRO A 269 14.64 -1.45 12.60
N GLY A 270 14.94 -1.43 11.30
CA GLY A 270 16.24 -0.94 10.78
C GLY A 270 17.42 -1.87 11.01
N LYS A 271 17.21 -3.08 11.54
CA LYS A 271 18.29 -4.02 11.91
C LYS A 271 18.52 -5.15 10.92
N ALA A 272 17.59 -5.40 9.99
CA ALA A 272 17.87 -6.28 8.87
C ALA A 272 18.74 -5.58 7.83
N ARG A 273 19.37 -6.38 6.94
CA ARG A 273 20.05 -5.85 5.76
C ARG A 273 19.07 -4.99 4.95
N GLY A 274 19.53 -3.83 4.50
CA GLY A 274 18.70 -2.88 3.74
C GLY A 274 17.69 -2.09 4.59
N GLY A 275 17.79 -2.14 5.92
CA GLY A 275 16.97 -1.30 6.81
C GLY A 275 15.60 -1.91 7.18
N GLY A 276 15.35 -3.17 6.82
CA GLY A 276 14.16 -3.91 7.23
C GLY A 276 14.14 -4.31 8.71
N TYR A 277 13.13 -5.09 9.09
CA TYR A 277 12.97 -5.59 10.46
C TYR A 277 13.81 -6.83 10.74
N LEU A 278 14.48 -6.83 11.89
CA LEU A 278 14.97 -8.06 12.50
C LEU A 278 13.84 -8.69 13.31
N VAL A 279 13.24 -9.75 12.78
CA VAL A 279 12.11 -10.45 13.39
C VAL A 279 12.64 -11.52 14.34
N LYS A 280 12.31 -11.40 15.62
CA LYS A 280 12.81 -12.29 16.66
C LYS A 280 11.83 -13.43 16.88
N VAL A 281 12.30 -14.65 16.65
CA VAL A 281 11.53 -15.89 16.79
C VAL A 281 12.04 -16.64 18.00
N TYR A 282 11.18 -16.84 19.00
CA TYR A 282 11.58 -17.58 20.18
C TYR A 282 11.90 -19.04 19.85
N ARG A 283 13.08 -19.49 20.28
CA ARG A 283 13.47 -20.89 20.18
C ARG A 283 12.90 -21.68 21.36
N SER A 284 11.61 -22.01 21.30
CA SER A 284 10.96 -22.94 22.23
C SER A 284 11.62 -24.32 22.10
N SER A 285 12.52 -24.65 23.04
CA SER A 285 13.22 -25.95 23.16
C SER A 285 13.85 -26.49 21.88
N TYR A 286 15.07 -26.05 21.56
CA TYR A 286 15.96 -26.86 20.74
C TYR A 286 16.22 -28.18 21.46
N THR A 287 15.59 -29.26 20.98
CA THR A 287 16.21 -30.58 21.06
C THR A 287 17.23 -30.58 19.94
N PRO A 288 18.54 -30.63 20.21
CA PRO A 288 19.50 -30.75 19.13
C PRO A 288 19.12 -31.92 18.25
N GLU A 289 19.15 -31.77 16.92
CA GLU A 289 19.20 -32.94 16.07
C GLU A 289 20.31 -33.84 16.63
N PRO A 290 20.04 -35.13 16.91
CA PRO A 290 21.08 -36.03 17.36
C PRO A 290 22.18 -35.94 16.34
N LYS A 291 23.40 -35.61 16.79
CA LYS A 291 24.59 -35.56 15.94
C LYS A 291 24.59 -36.85 15.12
N HIS A 292 24.23 -36.78 13.84
CA HIS A 292 24.47 -37.88 12.93
C HIS A 292 25.98 -38.06 12.97
N LYS A 293 26.41 -39.13 13.64
CA LYS A 293 27.81 -39.57 13.59
C LYS A 293 28.14 -39.60 12.11
N GLN A 294 29.06 -38.73 11.69
CA GLN A 294 29.67 -38.82 10.38
C GLN A 294 30.12 -40.28 10.25
N GLN A 295 29.43 -41.03 9.40
CA GLN A 295 29.89 -42.35 9.03
C GLN A 295 31.25 -42.14 8.38
N THR A 296 32.28 -42.59 9.08
CA THR A 296 33.62 -42.76 8.56
C THR A 296 33.50 -43.68 7.35
N LEU A 297 33.61 -43.12 6.15
CA LEU A 297 33.91 -43.88 4.96
C LEU A 297 35.39 -44.25 5.06
N LEU A 298 35.64 -45.53 5.34
CA LEU A 298 36.90 -46.23 5.08
C LEU A 298 37.12 -46.35 3.57
#